data_AF-A0A0C2BE87-F1
#
_entry.id   AF-A0A0C2BE87-F1
#
_cell.length_a   1.000
_cell.length_b   1.000
_cell.length_c   1.000
_cell.angle_alpha   90.00
_cell.angle_beta   90.00
_cell.angle_gamma   90.00
#
_symmetry.space_group_name_H-M   'P 1'
#
loop_
_entity.id
_entity.type
_entity.pdbx_description
1 polymer ?
#
loop_
_entity_poly.entity_id
_entity_poly.type
_entity_poly.pdbx_seq_one_letter_code
_entity_poly.pdbx_strand_id
1 'polypeptide(L)'
;MTEHGPAAWPPAPIKTERLVLREADARDRAAFIELFASPEVGTYVGGPRPRDELERAVPEVPGRRPGLFVIDLDGAMIGMITLDRRDAERPGHVRPDAGEA
;
A
#
# COMPACT_ATOMS: atom_id res chain seq x y z
N MET A 1 -25.17 -6.15 6.01
CA MET A 1 -24.06 -5.35 5.46
C MET A 1 -24.23 -3.92 5.92
N THR A 2 -23.61 -3.55 7.04
CA THR A 2 -23.58 -2.15 7.44
C THR A 2 -22.39 -1.54 6.73
N GLU A 3 -22.64 -0.83 5.63
CA GLU A 3 -21.62 0.04 5.04
C GLU A 3 -21.22 1.05 6.11
N HIS A 4 -19.96 1.02 6.53
CA HIS A 4 -19.38 2.21 7.15
C HIS A 4 -19.37 3.26 6.04
N GLY A 5 -20.11 4.35 6.23
CA GLY A 5 -20.11 5.48 5.30
C GLY A 5 -18.67 5.90 4.96
N PRO A 6 -18.42 6.45 3.77
CA PRO A 6 -17.08 6.64 3.25
C PRO A 6 -16.30 7.51 4.22
N ALA A 7 -15.40 6.91 4.99
CA ALA A 7 -14.38 7.67 5.69
C ALA A 7 -13.62 8.43 4.60
N ALA A 8 -13.43 9.74 4.78
CA ALA A 8 -12.70 10.56 3.82
C ALA A 8 -11.35 9.89 3.56
N TRP A 9 -11.22 9.33 2.35
CA TRP A 9 -10.03 8.61 1.95
C TRP A 9 -9.24 9.46 0.96
N PRO A 10 -7.91 9.58 1.13
CA PRO A 10 -7.14 9.03 2.24
C PRO A 10 -7.40 9.79 3.55
N PRO A 11 -7.26 9.12 4.71
CA PRO A 11 -7.21 9.82 5.98
C PRO A 11 -6.05 10.83 5.97
N ALA A 12 -6.11 11.83 6.85
CA ALA A 12 -4.94 12.66 7.13
C ALA A 12 -3.71 11.77 7.39
N PRO A 13 -2.50 12.16 6.98
CA PRO A 13 -1.31 11.33 7.12
C PRO A 13 -1.15 10.80 8.54
N ILE A 14 -0.94 9.48 8.68
CA ILE A 14 -0.78 8.81 9.97
C ILE A 14 0.68 8.96 10.38
N LYS A 15 0.93 9.73 11.43
CA LYS A 15 2.29 10.02 11.89
C LYS A 15 2.68 9.14 13.06
N THR A 16 3.94 8.72 13.03
CA THR A 16 4.64 8.12 14.17
C THR A 16 5.86 9.01 14.50
N GLU A 17 6.67 8.62 15.49
CA GLU A 17 7.89 9.34 15.81
C GLU A 17 8.89 9.39 14.63
N ARG A 18 8.91 8.36 13.78
CA ARG A 18 9.92 8.20 12.72
C ARG A 18 9.34 8.14 11.31
N LEU A 19 8.12 7.64 11.17
CA LEU A 19 7.50 7.32 9.88
C LEU A 19 6.18 8.05 9.71
N VAL A 20 5.85 8.38 8.47
CA VAL A 20 4.55 8.89 8.08
C VAL A 20 3.93 7.95 7.06
N LEU A 21 2.71 7.50 7.30
CA LEU A 21 1.89 6.83 6.29
C LEU A 21 1.04 7.89 5.58
N ARG A 22 1.23 8.01 4.27
CA ARG A 22 0.55 9.03 3.45
C ARG A 22 0.11 8.45 2.11
N GLU A 23 -0.65 9.24 1.36
CA GLU A 23 -0.92 8.95 -0.05
C GLU A 23 0.38 9.00 -0.87
N ALA A 24 0.42 8.19 -1.91
CA ALA A 24 1.46 8.25 -2.93
C ALA A 24 1.37 9.56 -3.72
N ASP A 25 2.52 10.09 -4.11
CA ASP A 25 2.67 11.28 -4.93
C ASP A 25 3.50 10.92 -6.18
N ALA A 26 3.52 11.79 -7.19
CA ALA A 26 4.31 11.63 -8.40
C ALA A 26 5.80 11.39 -8.12
N ARG A 27 6.34 12.00 -7.05
CA ARG A 27 7.73 11.79 -6.61
C ARG A 27 8.05 10.34 -6.23
N ASP A 28 7.04 9.56 -5.85
CA ASP A 28 7.22 8.18 -5.36
C ASP A 28 7.30 7.16 -6.51
N ARG A 29 6.97 7.57 -7.74
CA ARG A 29 6.88 6.68 -8.90
C ARG A 29 8.12 5.84 -9.13
N ALA A 30 9.29 6.47 -9.06
CA ALA A 30 10.55 5.78 -9.26
C ALA A 30 10.76 4.68 -8.20
N ALA A 31 10.46 4.97 -6.93
CA ALA A 31 10.57 4.01 -5.84
C ALA A 31 9.61 2.82 -5.99
N PHE A 32 8.39 3.03 -6.49
CA PHE A 32 7.48 1.93 -6.84
C PHE A 32 8.04 1.02 -7.94
N ILE A 33 8.65 1.61 -8.98
CA ILE A 33 9.28 0.83 -10.06
C ILE A 33 10.44 0.01 -9.53
N GLU A 34 11.32 0.59 -8.70
CA GLU A 34 12.41 -0.16 -8.06
C GLU A 34 11.87 -1.30 -7.18
N LEU A 35 10.85 -1.01 -6.35
CA LEU A 35 10.25 -1.98 -5.45
C LEU A 35 9.68 -3.19 -6.21
N PHE A 36 8.96 -2.94 -7.31
CA PHE A 36 8.35 -4.01 -8.12
C PHE A 36 9.33 -4.71 -9.07
N ALA A 37 10.45 -4.07 -9.41
CA ALA A 37 11.51 -4.69 -10.20
C ALA A 37 12.48 -5.53 -9.35
N SER A 38 12.49 -5.34 -8.03
CA SER A 38 13.43 -6.00 -7.13
C SER A 38 13.14 -7.50 -6.97
N PRO A 39 14.07 -8.40 -7.32
CA PRO A 39 13.93 -9.83 -7.07
C PRO A 39 13.89 -10.17 -5.58
N GLU A 40 14.63 -9.42 -4.76
CA GLU A 40 14.66 -9.60 -3.31
C GLU A 40 13.29 -9.30 -2.70
N VAL A 41 12.68 -8.17 -3.07
CA VAL A 41 11.32 -7.83 -2.63
C VAL A 41 10.31 -8.84 -3.18
N GLY A 42 10.44 -9.18 -4.47
CA GLY A 42 9.56 -10.09 -5.19
C GLY A 42 9.63 -11.55 -4.75
N THR A 43 10.59 -11.95 -3.91
CA THR A 43 10.90 -13.36 -3.61
C THR A 43 9.67 -14.16 -3.14
N TYR A 44 8.76 -13.53 -2.38
CA TYR A 44 7.56 -14.19 -1.82
C TYR A 44 6.23 -13.54 -2.21
N VAL A 45 6.24 -12.47 -3.02
CA VAL A 45 5.05 -11.64 -3.32
C VAL A 45 4.66 -11.63 -4.79
N GLY A 46 5.05 -12.69 -5.53
CA GLY A 46 4.70 -12.87 -6.95
C GLY A 46 5.83 -12.63 -7.95
N GLY A 47 7.05 -12.39 -7.47
CA GLY A 47 8.24 -12.18 -8.29
C GLY A 47 8.44 -10.75 -8.78
N PRO A 48 9.67 -10.40 -9.21
CA PRO A 48 9.95 -9.12 -9.83
C PRO A 48 9.30 -9.02 -11.22
N ARG A 49 8.92 -7.81 -11.61
CA ARG A 49 8.49 -7.50 -12.98
C ARG A 49 9.60 -6.80 -13.76
N PRO A 50 9.68 -6.98 -15.10
CA PRO A 50 10.65 -6.26 -15.92
C PRO A 50 10.50 -4.75 -15.77
N ARG A 51 11.62 -4.04 -15.63
CA ARG A 51 11.64 -2.59 -15.37
C ARG A 51 10.97 -1.80 -16.50
N ASP A 52 11.22 -2.17 -17.75
CA ASP A 52 10.66 -1.48 -18.92
C ASP A 52 9.13 -1.63 -18.99
N GLU A 53 8.58 -2.76 -18.57
CA GLU A 53 7.13 -2.94 -18.42
C GLU A 53 6.58 -2.05 -17.31
N LEU A 54 7.26 -1.96 -16.17
CA LEU A 54 6.86 -1.11 -15.06
C LEU A 54 6.91 0.37 -15.43
N GLU A 55 7.94 0.82 -16.14
CA GLU A 55 8.07 2.19 -16.63
C GLU A 55 6.93 2.59 -17.58
N ARG A 56 6.34 1.64 -18.31
CA ARG A 56 5.15 1.88 -19.15
C ARG A 56 3.83 1.77 -18.38
N ALA A 57 3.73 0.83 -17.44
CA ALA A 57 2.48 0.47 -16.79
C ALA A 57 2.18 1.28 -15.51
N VAL A 58 3.22 1.68 -14.76
CA VAL A 58 3.04 2.43 -13.51
C VAL A 58 2.65 3.87 -13.86
N PRO A 59 1.49 4.36 -13.40
CA PRO A 59 1.03 5.73 -13.68
C PRO A 59 1.95 6.76 -13.01
N GLU A 60 1.76 8.04 -13.35
CA GLU A 60 2.53 9.14 -12.75
C GLU A 60 2.44 9.15 -11.23
N VAL A 61 1.21 9.00 -10.69
CA VAL A 61 0.96 8.82 -9.25
C VAL A 61 0.50 7.38 -9.01
N PRO A 62 1.35 6.50 -8.45
CA PRO A 62 1.01 5.10 -8.21
C PRO A 62 -0.03 4.93 -7.10
N GLY A 63 -0.62 3.73 -7.01
CA GLY A 63 -1.31 3.32 -5.79
C GLY A 63 -2.59 4.08 -5.42
N ARG A 64 -3.26 4.75 -6.37
CA ARG A 64 -4.55 5.44 -6.18
C ARG A 64 -5.70 4.46 -5.92
N ARG A 65 -5.69 3.81 -4.76
CA ARG A 65 -6.79 2.97 -4.26
C ARG A 65 -6.95 3.11 -2.75
N PRO A 66 -8.17 2.99 -2.22
CA PRO A 66 -8.40 2.82 -0.79
C PRO A 66 -7.56 1.68 -0.20
N GLY A 67 -7.04 1.90 1.00
CA GLY A 67 -6.20 0.96 1.74
C GLY A 67 -4.69 1.10 1.50
N LEU A 68 -4.23 1.67 0.38
CA LEU A 68 -2.79 1.76 0.08
C LEU A 68 -2.15 3.03 0.64
N PHE A 69 -1.03 2.88 1.33
CA PHE A 69 -0.19 3.97 1.81
C PHE A 69 1.27 3.77 1.40
N VAL A 70 1.97 4.87 1.17
CA VAL A 70 3.43 4.85 1.17
C VAL A 70 3.96 5.10 2.58
N ILE A 71 5.08 4.44 2.90
CA ILE A 71 5.82 4.63 4.14
C ILE A 71 6.90 5.67 3.84
N ASP A 72 6.77 6.84 4.45
CA ASP A 72 7.68 7.97 4.27
C ASP A 72 8.59 8.10 5.50
N LEU A 73 9.90 8.23 5.24
CA LEU A 73 10.93 8.56 6.21
C LEU A 73 11.64 9.82 5.71
N ASP A 74 11.54 10.91 6.47
CA ASP A 74 12.18 12.21 6.18
C ASP A 74 11.92 12.72 4.75
N GLY A 75 10.72 12.50 4.22
CA GLY A 75 10.29 12.94 2.89
C GLY A 75 10.60 11.95 1.76
N ALA A 76 11.24 10.82 2.04
CA ALA A 76 11.52 9.77 1.08
C ALA A 76 10.60 8.57 1.30
N MET A 77 9.98 8.06 0.23
CA MET A 77 9.30 6.76 0.27
C MET A 77 10.32 5.64 0.47
N ILE A 78 10.09 4.79 1.47
CA ILE A 78 10.91 3.60 1.77
C ILE A 78 10.14 2.28 1.56
N GLY A 79 8.84 2.34 1.26
CA GLY A 79 8.01 1.17 1.02
C GLY A 79 6.52 1.51 0.93
N MET A 80 5.68 0.48 0.84
CA MET A 80 4.22 0.61 0.87
C MET A 80 3.60 -0.39 1.84
N ILE A 81 2.45 -0.02 2.39
CA ILE A 81 1.60 -0.92 3.19
C ILE A 81 0.17 -0.81 2.69
N THR A 82 -0.57 -1.93 2.73
CA THR A 82 -2.00 -1.93 2.44
C THR A 82 -2.79 -2.34 3.68
N LEU A 83 -3.80 -1.54 4.01
CA LEU A 83 -4.80 -1.81 5.04
C LEU A 83 -6.13 -2.08 4.34
N ASP A 84 -6.36 -3.34 4.01
CA ASP A 84 -7.58 -3.79 3.34
C ASP A 84 -8.52 -4.44 4.36
N ARG A 85 -9.83 -4.16 4.27
CA ARG A 85 -10.83 -4.94 5.01
C ARG A 85 -10.82 -6.34 4.42
N ARG A 86 -10.69 -7.36 5.28
CA ARG A 86 -10.86 -8.74 4.83
C ARG A 86 -12.30 -8.98 4.45
N ASP A 87 -12.48 -9.79 3.41
CA ASP A 87 -13.78 -10.35 3.09
C ASP A 87 -14.26 -11.21 4.27
N ALA A 88 -15.51 -11.02 4.68
CA ALA A 88 -16.15 -11.78 5.74
C ALA A 88 -16.21 -13.29 5.39
N GLU A 89 -16.19 -13.64 4.11
CA GLU A 89 -16.17 -15.04 3.65
C GLU A 89 -14.76 -15.66 3.62
N ARG A 90 -13.70 -14.86 3.85
CA ARG A 90 -12.32 -15.33 3.99
C ARG A 90 -11.71 -14.88 5.32
N PRO A 91 -12.23 -15.38 6.45
CA PRO A 91 -11.58 -15.17 7.73
C PRO A 91 -10.16 -15.73 7.64
N GLY A 92 -9.17 -14.88 7.88
CA GLY A 92 -7.79 -15.34 8.07
C GLY A 92 -7.67 -16.15 9.35
N HIS A 93 -6.44 -16.33 9.84
CA HIS A 93 -6.24 -16.62 11.26
C HIS A 93 -6.52 -15.32 12.06
N VAL A 94 -7.76 -14.85 12.02
CA VAL A 94 -8.24 -13.76 12.87
C VAL A 94 -8.53 -14.42 14.21
N ARG A 95 -7.99 -13.87 15.31
CA ARG A 95 -8.37 -14.39 16.62
C ARG A 95 -9.87 -14.13 16.84
N PRO A 96 -10.59 -14.98 17.60
CA PRO A 96 -12.04 -14.84 17.79
C PRO A 96 -12.49 -13.46 18.32
N ASP A 97 -11.60 -12.72 18.96
CA ASP A 97 -11.78 -11.40 19.57
C ASP A 97 -11.47 -10.21 18.64
N ALA A 98 -10.95 -10.43 17.43
CA ALA A 98 -10.53 -9.37 16.51
C ALA A 98 -11.65 -8.85 15.58
N GLY A 99 -12.92 -9.08 15.94
CA GLY A 99 -14.06 -8.39 15.35
C GLY A 99 -14.43 -8.84 13.94
N GLU A 100 -14.77 -10.11 13.77
CA GLU A 100 -15.53 -10.57 12.60
C GLU A 100 -16.98 -10.07 12.73
N ALA A 101 -17.34 -9.04 11.96
CA ALA A 101 -18.70 -8.55 11.81
C ALA A 101 -18.97 -8.03 10.38
#